data_AF-A0AA90VLG1-F1
#
_entry.id   AF-A0AA90VLG1-F1
#
_cell.length_a   1.000
_cell.length_b   1.000
_cell.length_c   1.000
_cell.angle_alpha   90.00
_cell.angle_beta   90.00
_cell.angle_gamma   90.00
#
_symmetry.space_group_name_H-M   'P 1'
#
loop_
_entity.id
_entity.type
_entity.pdbx_description
1 polymer ?
#
loop_
_entity_poly.entity_id
_entity_poly.type
_entity_poly.pdbx_seq_one_letter_code
_entity_poly.pdbx_strand_id
1 'polypeptide(L)' 'MGKSKLEFFAKITTSDGREIIKRVEEEIPDDLNLENLDEFMSTFDDYERHALKARNGICKEITQAWLEQAKKGA' A
#
# COMPACT_ATOMS: atom_id res chain seq x y z
N MET A 1 16.37 -16.16 6.54
CA MET A 1 15.19 -15.66 7.29
C MET A 1 14.35 -14.86 6.33
N GLY A 2 13.03 -15.08 6.29
CA GLY A 2 12.13 -14.36 5.38
C GLY A 2 11.75 -13.02 5.99
N LYS A 3 11.76 -11.95 5.18
CA LYS A 3 11.35 -10.62 5.62
C LYS A 3 9.85 -10.54 5.89
N SER A 4 9.46 -9.73 6.86
CA SER A 4 8.09 -9.35 7.13
C SER A 4 7.51 -8.57 5.96
N LYS A 5 6.20 -8.69 5.79
CA LYS A 5 5.47 -8.08 4.70
C LYS A 5 4.31 -7.25 5.23
N LEU A 6 4.10 -6.12 4.59
CA LEU A 6 2.92 -5.29 4.76
C LEU A 6 2.00 -5.48 3.56
N GLU A 7 0.74 -5.84 3.83
CA GLU A 7 -0.28 -6.00 2.79
C GLU A 7 -1.25 -4.81 2.80
N PHE A 8 -1.48 -4.23 1.63
CA PHE A 8 -2.53 -3.24 1.43
C PHE A 8 -3.63 -3.81 0.54
N PHE A 9 -4.87 -3.54 0.94
CA PHE A 9 -6.07 -3.83 0.16
C PHE A 9 -6.79 -2.53 -0.14
N ALA A 10 -7.16 -2.33 -1.39
CA ALA A 10 -7.99 -1.21 -1.80
C ALA A 10 -9.23 -1.74 -2.50
N LYS A 11 -10.38 -1.14 -2.19
CA LYS A 11 -11.66 -1.44 -2.83
C LYS A 11 -12.35 -0.14 -3.23
N ILE A 12 -12.76 -0.06 -4.49
CA ILE A 12 -13.69 0.96 -4.97
C ILE A 12 -15.00 0.25 -5.32
N THR A 13 -16.10 0.71 -4.72
CA THR A 13 -17.46 0.31 -5.10
C THR A 13 -18.08 1.46 -5.90
N THR A 14 -18.45 1.20 -7.15
CA THR A 14 -19.07 2.19 -8.03
C THR A 14 -20.55 2.37 -7.72
N SER A 15 -21.16 3.45 -8.22
CA SER A 15 -22.58 3.76 -8.00
C SER A 15 -23.53 2.71 -8.57
N ASP A 16 -23.10 1.94 -9.58
CA ASP A 16 -23.83 0.82 -10.15
C ASP A 16 -23.52 -0.53 -9.48
N GLY A 17 -22.83 -0.51 -8.34
CA GLY A 17 -22.60 -1.67 -7.48
C GLY A 17 -21.45 -2.58 -7.91
N ARG A 18 -20.68 -2.23 -8.94
CA ARG A 18 -19.48 -3.00 -9.33
C ARG A 18 -18.35 -2.72 -8.34
N GLU A 19 -17.52 -3.73 -8.10
CA GLU A 19 -16.36 -3.62 -7.22
C GLU A 19 -15.06 -3.77 -7.99
N ILE A 20 -14.11 -2.91 -7.68
CA ILE A 20 -12.72 -3.00 -8.12
C ILE A 20 -11.89 -3.24 -6.88
N ILE A 21 -11.16 -4.35 -6.85
CA ILE A 21 -10.32 -4.73 -5.73
C ILE A 21 -8.87 -4.85 -6.21
N LYS A 22 -7.95 -4.28 -5.45
CA LYS A 22 -6.52 -4.41 -5.66
C LYS A 22 -5.84 -4.83 -4.35
N ARG A 23 -4.71 -5.50 -4.49
CA ARG A 23 -3.84 -5.91 -3.39
C ARG A 23 -2.39 -5.67 -3.78
N VAL A 24 -1.60 -5.16 -2.85
CA VAL A 24 -0.13 -5.10 -2.98
C VAL A 24 0.51 -5.59 -1.70
N GLU A 25 1.64 -6.27 -1.84
CA GLU A 25 2.52 -6.68 -0.75
C GLU A 25 3.82 -5.89 -0.89
N GLU A 26 4.33 -5.33 0.20
CA GLU A 26 5.65 -4.68 0.25
C GLU A 26 6.45 -5.30 1.41
N GLU A 27 7.71 -5.62 1.15
CA GLU A 27 8.63 -6.03 2.20
C GLU A 27 8.90 -4.86 3.13
N ILE A 28 8.90 -5.10 4.44
CA ILE A 28 9.22 -4.10 5.46
C ILE A 28 10.43 -4.55 6.28
N PRO A 29 11.15 -3.61 6.92
CA PRO A 29 12.19 -3.95 7.89
C PRO A 29 11.62 -4.82 9.04
N ASP A 30 12.32 -5.91 9.38
CA ASP A 30 11.92 -6.85 10.44
C ASP A 30 12.25 -6.34 11.84
N ASP A 31 13.34 -5.60 11.96
CA ASP A 31 13.92 -5.22 13.24
C ASP A 31 13.80 -3.71 13.43
N LEU A 32 12.75 -3.30 14.14
CA LEU A 32 12.73 -1.97 14.75
C LEU A 32 13.77 -1.99 15.87
N ASN A 33 14.83 -1.19 15.72
CA ASN A 33 15.88 -1.14 16.73
C ASN A 33 15.34 -0.40 17.97
N LEU A 34 15.15 -1.12 19.08
CA LEU A 34 14.58 -0.59 20.31
C LEU A 34 15.62 -0.06 21.30
N GLU A 35 16.92 -0.19 20.99
CA GLU A 35 18.01 0.06 21.95
C GLU A 35 18.30 1.55 22.14
N ASN A 36 18.12 2.37 21.10
CA ASN A 36 18.22 3.82 21.20
C ASN A 36 17.23 4.54 20.27
N LEU A 37 16.94 5.80 20.60
CA LEU A 37 15.92 6.59 19.91
C LEU A 37 16.30 6.90 18.46
N ASP A 38 17.56 7.21 18.18
CA ASP A 38 17.98 7.63 16.84
C ASP A 38 17.90 6.46 15.83
N GLU A 39 18.34 5.27 16.23
CA GLU A 39 18.26 4.06 15.42
C GLU A 39 16.81 3.55 15.31
N PHE A 40 16.00 3.70 16.38
CA PHE A 40 14.56 3.47 16.31
C PHE A 40 13.91 4.36 15.25
N MET A 41 14.13 5.68 15.33
CA MET A 41 13.56 6.64 14.38
C MET A 41 14.03 6.36 12.95
N SER A 42 15.29 5.98 12.74
CA SER A 42 15.79 5.60 11.41
C SER A 42 15.11 4.36 10.84
N THR A 43 14.90 3.31 11.65
CA THR A 43 14.23 2.08 11.20
C THR A 43 12.72 2.29 11.00
N PHE A 44 12.11 3.12 11.84
CA PHE A 44 10.73 3.54 11.70
C PHE A 44 10.50 4.37 10.43
N ASP A 45 11.37 5.35 10.14
CA ASP A 45 11.32 6.15 8.91
C ASP A 45 11.41 5.27 7.65
N ASP A 46 12.24 4.22 7.68
CA ASP A 46 12.37 3.26 6.57
C ASP A 46 11.08 2.45 6.40
N TYR A 47 10.53 1.92 7.49
CA TYR A 47 9.21 1.29 7.50
C TYR A 47 8.12 2.20 6.91
N GLU A 48 8.06 3.46 7.34
CA GLU A 48 7.08 4.43 6.86
C GLU A 48 7.23 4.71 5.36
N ARG A 49 8.45 4.79 4.83
CA ARG A 49 8.71 4.96 3.40
C ARG A 49 8.16 3.79 2.58
N HIS A 50 8.41 2.56 3.02
CA HIS A 50 7.87 1.36 2.37
C HIS A 50 6.34 1.35 2.39
N ALA A 51 5.73 1.63 3.55
CA ALA A 51 4.28 1.71 3.70
C ALA A 51 3.66 2.80 2.80
N LEU A 52 4.25 4.00 2.77
CA LEU A 52 3.80 5.12 1.94
C LEU A 52 3.88 4.81 0.45
N LYS A 53 4.99 4.21 0.02
CA LYS A 53 5.19 3.80 -1.38
C LYS A 53 4.14 2.79 -1.81
N ALA A 54 3.93 1.73 -1.02
CA ALA A 54 2.93 0.70 -1.31
C ALA A 54 1.50 1.26 -1.36
N ARG A 55 1.12 2.07 -0.36
CA ARG A 55 -0.17 2.77 -0.32
C ARG A 55 -0.38 3.66 -1.54
N ASN A 56 0.61 4.47 -1.91
CA ASN A 56 0.49 5.37 -3.05
C ASN A 56 0.40 4.59 -4.37
N GLY A 57 1.15 3.49 -4.50
CA GLY A 57 1.10 2.58 -5.64
C GLY A 57 -0.30 2.00 -5.83
N ILE A 58 -0.85 1.36 -4.80
CA ILE A 58 -2.18 0.73 -4.89
C ILE A 58 -3.30 1.76 -5.14
N CYS A 59 -3.23 2.95 -4.52
CA CYS A 59 -4.19 4.02 -4.78
C CYS A 59 -4.13 4.50 -6.24
N LYS A 60 -2.94 4.61 -6.82
CA LYS A 60 -2.78 4.97 -8.24
C LYS A 60 -3.39 3.88 -9.14
N GLU A 61 -3.04 2.62 -8.91
CA GLU A 61 -3.51 1.49 -9.71
C GLU A 61 -5.03 1.33 -9.67
N ILE A 62 -5.64 1.39 -8.47
CA ILE A 62 -7.08 1.21 -8.33
C ILE A 62 -7.85 2.40 -8.93
N THR A 63 -7.32 3.62 -8.80
CA THR A 63 -7.91 4.81 -9.43
C THR A 63 -7.82 4.73 -10.95
N GLN A 64 -6.70 4.27 -11.50
CA GLN A 64 -6.56 4.05 -12.94
C GLN A 64 -7.57 3.02 -13.45
N ALA A 65 -7.71 1.88 -12.76
CA ALA A 65 -8.70 0.86 -13.11
C ALA A 65 -10.13 1.41 -13.07
N TRP A 66 -10.46 2.22 -12.07
CA TRP A 66 -11.75 2.89 -11.96
C TRP A 66 -12.00 3.87 -13.12
N LEU A 67 -11.02 4.70 -13.48
CA LEU A 67 -11.14 5.64 -14.59
C LEU A 67 -11.33 4.92 -15.94
N GLU A 68 -10.62 3.82 -16.17
CA GLU A 68 -10.77 3.00 -17.38
C GLU A 68 -12.16 2.37 -17.48
N GLN A 69 -12.69 1.90 -16.36
CA GLN A 69 -14.03 1.34 -16.31
C GLN A 69 -15.11 2.41 -16.53
N ALA A 70 -14.95 3.58 -15.92
CA ALA A 70 -15.85 4.71 -16.12
C ALA A 70 -15.92 5.14 -17.60
N LYS A 71 -14.77 5.18 -18.29
CA LYS A 71 -14.70 5.50 -19.73
C LYS A 71 -15.36 4.48 -20.64
N LYS A 72 -15.45 3.21 -20.23
CA LYS A 72 -16.14 2.15 -21.00
C LYS A 72 -17.66 2.15 -20.79
N GLY A 73 -18.13 2.79 -19.72
CA GLY A 73 -19.55 2.90 -19.39
C GLY A 73 -20.19 4.23 -19.81
N ALA A 74 -19.41 5.18 -20.32
CA ALA A 74 -19.86 6.42 -20.96
C ALA A 74 -19.98 6.22 -22.47
#